data_AF-A0A955Q437-F1
#
_entry.id   AF-A0A955Q437-F1
#
_cell.length_a   1.000
_cell.length_b   1.000
_cell.length_c   1.000
_cell.angle_alpha   90.00
_cell.angle_beta   90.00
_cell.angle_gamma   90.00
#
_symmetry.space_group_name_H-M   'P 1'
#
loop_
_entity.id
_entity.type
_entity.pdbx_description
1 polymer ?
#
loop_
_entity_poly.entity_id
_entity_poly.type
_entity_poly.pdbx_seq_one_letter_code
_entity_poly.pdbx_strand_id
1 'polypeptide(L)'
;EQRVIRPANYPDGVPGKGTCVVETIQGERLGILQLMGRVFMPMVDCPFRVAERELALLTTQTRCILVDIHAETTSEKMAMGYFLDGKVSAVLGTHTHVQTADEQILPQGTGYLTDVGMTGPVQSVIGMKPNLVIQKFLTQLPKRFEVATGPSVLSAAVVNLNYSTGKTTHITRLRVFE
;
A
#
# COMPACT_ATOMS: atom_id res chain seq x y z
N GLU A 1 -9.85 -3.92 -18.26
CA GLU A 1 -10.32 -3.48 -16.93
C GLU A 1 -9.61 -2.17 -16.57
N GLN A 2 -10.31 -1.12 -16.13
CA GLN A 2 -9.76 0.20 -15.83
C GLN A 2 -9.37 0.37 -14.35
N ARG A 3 -9.83 -0.54 -13.48
CA ARG A 3 -9.61 -0.51 -12.02
C ARG A 3 -8.43 -1.38 -11.57
N VAL A 4 -7.57 -1.78 -12.51
CA VAL A 4 -6.33 -2.50 -12.22
C VAL A 4 -5.18 -1.55 -12.48
N ILE A 5 -4.39 -1.30 -11.44
CA ILE A 5 -3.20 -0.46 -11.49
C ILE A 5 -1.96 -1.27 -11.11
N ARG A 6 -0.80 -0.75 -11.49
CA ARG A 6 0.54 -1.26 -11.18
C ARG A 6 1.38 -0.12 -10.59
N PRO A 7 2.60 -0.34 -10.06
CA PRO A 7 3.36 0.75 -9.47
C PRO A 7 3.70 1.80 -10.52
N ALA A 8 3.37 3.06 -10.26
CA ALA A 8 3.49 4.16 -11.21
C ALA A 8 4.93 4.42 -11.67
N ASN A 9 5.90 4.08 -10.81
CA ASN A 9 7.32 4.30 -11.00
C ASN A 9 8.06 3.17 -11.70
N TYR A 10 7.35 2.26 -12.38
CA TYR A 10 7.98 1.43 -13.41
C TYR A 10 8.43 2.28 -14.62
N PRO A 11 9.51 1.89 -15.32
CA PRO A 11 9.98 2.60 -16.50
C PRO A 11 8.92 2.74 -17.59
N ASP A 12 9.13 3.73 -18.47
CA ASP A 12 8.27 3.96 -19.63
C ASP A 12 8.18 2.71 -20.54
N GLY A 13 7.01 2.51 -21.14
CA GLY A 13 6.71 1.36 -22.00
C GLY A 13 6.13 0.14 -21.28
N VAL A 14 6.10 0.13 -19.94
CA VAL A 14 5.46 -0.94 -19.15
C VAL A 14 3.92 -0.84 -19.24
N PRO A 15 3.20 -1.92 -19.62
CA PRO A 15 1.75 -1.91 -19.75
C PRO A 15 1.00 -1.53 -18.46
N GLY A 16 -0.23 -1.05 -18.63
CA GLY A 16 -1.10 -0.66 -17.51
C GLY A 16 -0.81 0.75 -16.99
N LYS A 17 -1.53 1.13 -15.93
CA LYS A 17 -1.51 2.50 -15.38
C LYS A 17 -1.01 2.48 -13.93
N GLY A 18 -0.37 3.59 -13.53
CA GLY A 18 0.04 3.85 -12.15
C GLY A 18 -1.07 4.32 -11.23
N THR A 19 -2.14 4.85 -11.83
CA THR A 19 -3.22 5.54 -11.16
C THR A 19 -4.58 5.19 -11.74
N CYS A 20 -5.62 5.35 -10.94
CA CYS A 20 -7.01 5.34 -11.40
C CYS A 20 -7.85 6.29 -10.54
N VAL A 21 -9.02 6.65 -11.05
CA VAL A 21 -10.06 7.34 -10.28
C VAL A 21 -11.29 6.44 -10.24
N VAL A 22 -11.80 6.20 -9.05
CA VAL A 22 -13.04 5.46 -8.82
C VAL A 22 -14.11 6.42 -8.28
N GLU A 23 -15.36 6.10 -8.53
CA GLU A 23 -16.51 6.89 -8.09
C GLU A 23 -17.41 6.04 -7.20
N THR A 24 -17.86 6.60 -6.09
CA THR A 24 -18.83 5.94 -5.20
C THR A 24 -20.22 5.95 -5.84
N ILE A 25 -21.14 5.15 -5.29
CA ILE A 25 -22.55 5.16 -5.73
C ILE A 25 -23.17 6.55 -5.54
N GLN A 26 -22.67 7.33 -4.58
CA GLN A 26 -23.10 8.68 -4.29
C GLN A 26 -22.40 9.76 -5.15
N GLY A 27 -21.52 9.39 -6.08
CA GLY A 27 -20.84 10.32 -6.99
C GLY A 27 -19.53 10.91 -6.48
N GLU A 28 -19.08 10.53 -5.28
CA GLU A 28 -17.82 11.00 -4.71
C GLU A 28 -16.63 10.30 -5.37
N ARG A 29 -15.56 11.04 -5.68
CA ARG A 29 -14.40 10.50 -6.41
C ARG A 29 -13.21 10.25 -5.53
N LEU A 30 -12.56 9.10 -5.70
CA LEU A 30 -11.31 8.73 -5.04
C LEU A 30 -10.23 8.43 -6.09
N GLY A 31 -9.14 9.18 -6.03
CA GLY A 31 -7.93 8.89 -6.78
C GLY A 31 -7.12 7.84 -6.05
N ILE A 32 -6.58 6.87 -6.79
CA ILE A 32 -5.72 5.82 -6.25
C ILE A 32 -4.40 5.88 -7.00
N LEU A 33 -3.29 5.92 -6.27
CA LEU A 33 -1.93 5.88 -6.77
C LEU A 33 -1.19 4.71 -6.13
N GLN A 34 -0.57 3.85 -6.93
CA GLN A 34 0.35 2.85 -6.42
C GLN A 34 1.80 3.24 -6.70
N LEU A 35 2.67 3.06 -5.71
CA LEU A 35 4.11 3.28 -5.81
C LEU A 35 4.85 2.05 -5.27
N MET A 36 6.07 1.85 -5.76
CA MET A 36 6.99 0.81 -5.26
C MET A 36 8.22 1.45 -4.64
N GLY A 37 8.60 0.99 -3.44
CA GLY A 37 9.86 1.35 -2.80
C GLY A 37 11.08 0.79 -3.53
N ARG A 38 12.28 1.21 -3.15
CA ARG A 38 13.54 0.78 -3.79
C ARG A 38 14.49 0.09 -2.82
N VAL A 39 14.37 0.36 -1.51
CA VAL A 39 15.30 -0.24 -0.55
C VAL A 39 14.94 -1.71 -0.36
N PHE A 40 15.90 -2.60 -0.64
CA PHE A 40 15.72 -4.07 -0.69
C PHE A 40 14.73 -4.57 -1.75
N MET A 41 14.44 -3.75 -2.76
CA MET A 41 13.49 -4.05 -3.84
C MET A 41 14.13 -3.81 -5.21
N PRO A 42 13.49 -4.21 -6.33
CA PRO A 42 13.99 -3.91 -7.67
C PRO A 42 14.24 -2.41 -7.88
N MET A 43 15.23 -2.09 -8.70
CA MET A 43 15.57 -0.72 -9.06
C MET A 43 14.53 -0.16 -10.05
N VAL A 44 13.60 0.62 -9.52
CA VAL A 44 12.58 1.37 -10.26
C VAL A 44 12.83 2.88 -10.16
N ASP A 45 12.06 3.69 -10.89
CA ASP A 45 12.19 5.15 -10.81
C ASP A 45 11.90 5.66 -9.40
N CYS A 46 12.41 6.86 -9.10
CA CYS A 46 12.27 7.45 -7.77
C CYS A 46 10.78 7.62 -7.39
N PRO A 47 10.27 6.92 -6.36
CA PRO A 47 8.84 6.95 -6.04
C PRO A 47 8.37 8.34 -5.60
N PHE A 48 9.24 9.14 -4.97
CA PHE A 48 8.93 10.51 -4.53
C PHE A 48 8.66 11.45 -5.71
N ARG A 49 9.54 11.45 -6.72
CA ARG A 49 9.38 12.30 -7.92
C ARG A 49 8.18 11.86 -8.76
N VAL A 50 7.97 10.55 -8.88
CA VAL A 50 6.81 10.02 -9.59
C VAL A 50 5.51 10.36 -8.85
N ALA A 51 5.50 10.29 -7.51
CA ALA A 51 4.34 10.71 -6.72
C ALA A 51 3.93 12.16 -7.04
N GLU A 52 4.88 13.12 -7.05
CA GLU A 52 4.57 14.51 -7.40
C GLU A 52 3.99 14.67 -8.81
N ARG A 53 4.57 13.97 -9.79
CA ARG A 53 4.09 13.97 -11.18
C ARG A 53 2.65 13.46 -11.27
N GLU A 54 2.37 12.30 -10.67
CA GLU A 54 1.05 11.67 -10.73
C GLU A 54 0.00 12.48 -9.95
N LEU A 55 0.39 13.06 -8.81
CA LEU A 55 -0.50 13.92 -8.02
C LEU A 55 -0.90 15.19 -8.76
N ALA A 56 -0.02 15.77 -9.59
CA ALA A 56 -0.37 16.92 -10.41
C ALA A 56 -1.55 16.63 -11.35
N LEU A 57 -1.71 15.38 -11.79
CA LEU A 57 -2.85 14.96 -12.63
C LEU A 57 -4.07 14.57 -11.78
N LEU A 58 -3.88 13.79 -10.72
CA LEU A 58 -4.99 13.32 -9.87
C LEU A 58 -5.73 14.46 -9.18
N THR A 59 -5.00 15.49 -8.73
CA THR A 59 -5.59 16.65 -8.03
C THR A 59 -6.51 17.49 -8.92
N THR A 60 -6.41 17.39 -10.24
CA THR A 60 -7.37 18.01 -11.19
C THR A 60 -8.71 17.28 -11.24
N GLN A 61 -8.76 16.03 -10.78
CA GLN A 61 -9.93 15.15 -10.86
C GLN A 61 -10.62 14.95 -9.52
N THR A 62 -9.86 14.94 -8.41
CA THR A 62 -10.39 14.83 -7.05
C THR A 62 -9.39 15.30 -6.00
N ARG A 63 -9.90 15.75 -4.86
CA ARG A 63 -9.11 16.07 -3.66
C ARG A 63 -8.88 14.85 -2.78
N CYS A 64 -9.67 13.80 -2.94
CA CYS A 64 -9.54 12.56 -2.18
C CYS A 64 -8.60 11.62 -2.91
N ILE A 65 -7.41 11.39 -2.33
CA ILE A 65 -6.35 10.59 -2.96
C ILE A 65 -5.79 9.60 -1.94
N LEU A 66 -5.83 8.31 -2.30
CA LEU A 66 -5.21 7.22 -1.57
C LEU A 66 -3.92 6.80 -2.27
N VAL A 67 -2.84 6.67 -1.51
CA VAL A 67 -1.55 6.16 -1.99
C VAL A 67 -1.23 4.82 -1.35
N ASP A 68 -1.04 3.78 -2.16
CA ASP A 68 -0.46 2.50 -1.76
C ASP A 68 1.06 2.56 -2.00
N ILE A 69 1.86 2.51 -0.94
CA ILE A 69 3.32 2.42 -1.00
C ILE A 69 3.78 1.00 -0.72
N HIS A 70 4.00 0.23 -1.79
CA HIS A 70 4.48 -1.14 -1.75
C HIS A 70 6.00 -1.17 -1.54
N ALA A 71 6.44 -1.29 -0.29
CA ALA A 71 7.85 -1.08 0.08
C ALA A 71 8.29 -1.98 1.24
N GLU A 72 9.56 -2.40 1.24
CA GLU A 72 10.13 -3.24 2.32
C GLU A 72 10.44 -2.43 3.58
N THR A 73 11.15 -1.31 3.42
CA THR A 73 11.66 -0.58 4.60
C THR A 73 10.63 0.36 5.20
N THR A 74 10.53 0.33 6.52
CA THR A 74 9.68 1.26 7.29
C THR A 74 10.11 2.70 7.10
N SER A 75 11.42 2.98 6.96
CA SER A 75 11.94 4.33 6.72
C SER A 75 11.47 4.92 5.39
N GLU A 76 11.47 4.15 4.30
CA GLU A 76 10.98 4.63 3.01
C GLU A 76 9.46 4.88 3.04
N LYS A 77 8.70 4.04 3.73
CA LYS A 77 7.25 4.20 3.94
C LYS A 77 6.91 5.45 4.76
N MET A 78 7.57 5.63 5.91
CA MET A 78 7.37 6.81 6.77
C MET A 78 7.78 8.09 6.04
N ALA A 79 8.91 8.08 5.33
CA ALA A 79 9.35 9.22 4.53
C ALA A 79 8.33 9.58 3.45
N MET A 80 7.73 8.59 2.76
CA MET A 80 6.64 8.84 1.81
C MET A 80 5.40 9.43 2.49
N GLY A 81 5.04 8.93 3.67
CA GLY A 81 3.96 9.49 4.49
C GLY A 81 4.15 10.98 4.77
N TYR A 82 5.30 11.37 5.33
CA TYR A 82 5.61 12.78 5.60
C TYR A 82 5.77 13.63 4.33
N PHE A 83 6.31 13.06 3.25
CA PHE A 83 6.48 13.76 1.98
C PHE A 83 5.15 14.15 1.32
N LEU A 84 4.12 13.34 1.55
CA LEU A 84 2.77 13.52 1.01
C LEU A 84 1.76 14.09 2.02
N ASP A 85 2.18 14.35 3.25
CA ASP A 85 1.30 14.90 4.29
C ASP A 85 0.69 16.23 3.84
N GLY A 86 -0.64 16.32 3.93
CA GLY A 86 -1.44 17.46 3.46
C GLY A 86 -1.70 17.50 1.96
N LYS A 87 -1.04 16.66 1.15
CA LYS A 87 -1.22 16.57 -0.31
C LYS A 87 -2.19 15.45 -0.71
N VAL A 88 -2.33 14.43 0.13
CA VAL A 88 -3.18 13.26 -0.12
C VAL A 88 -4.03 12.94 1.10
N SER A 89 -5.08 12.15 0.88
CA SER A 89 -5.97 11.72 1.95
C SER A 89 -5.32 10.70 2.86
N ALA A 90 -4.69 9.67 2.28
CA ALA A 90 -4.00 8.65 3.05
C ALA A 90 -2.82 8.03 2.29
N VAL A 91 -1.80 7.61 3.03
CA VAL A 91 -0.66 6.81 2.57
C VAL A 91 -0.67 5.51 3.37
N LEU A 92 -0.96 4.40 2.70
CA LEU A 92 -1.00 3.07 3.30
C LEU A 92 0.14 2.24 2.73
N GLY A 93 0.99 1.70 3.58
CA GLY A 93 2.04 0.79 3.14
C GLY A 93 1.55 -0.64 2.97
N THR A 94 2.19 -1.37 2.06
CA THR A 94 2.01 -2.81 1.84
C THR A 94 3.38 -3.47 1.62
N HIS A 95 3.41 -4.78 1.34
CA HIS A 95 4.58 -5.65 1.03
C HIS A 95 5.01 -6.59 2.16
N THR A 96 5.09 -6.13 3.41
CA THR A 96 5.78 -6.92 4.47
C THR A 96 4.90 -8.02 5.06
N HIS A 97 3.61 -8.02 4.72
CA HIS A 97 2.59 -9.00 5.14
C HIS A 97 2.27 -9.03 6.64
N VAL A 98 2.88 -8.15 7.45
CA VAL A 98 2.62 -8.03 8.89
C VAL A 98 2.01 -6.66 9.16
N GLN A 99 0.75 -6.65 9.59
CA GLN A 99 0.05 -5.41 9.92
C GLN A 99 0.74 -4.68 11.06
N THR A 100 1.05 -3.39 10.88
CA THR A 100 1.60 -2.53 11.93
C THR A 100 0.49 -1.92 12.80
N ALA A 101 0.86 -1.38 13.96
CA ALA A 101 -0.06 -0.75 14.92
C ALA A 101 0.26 0.75 15.10
N ASP A 102 0.73 1.39 14.04
CA ASP A 102 1.13 2.79 13.99
C ASP A 102 0.18 3.66 13.14
N GLU A 103 -1.07 3.21 12.99
CA GLU A 103 -2.11 3.99 12.33
C GLU A 103 -2.28 5.35 13.01
N GLN A 104 -2.22 6.42 12.22
CA GLN A 104 -2.30 7.78 12.74
C GLN A 104 -2.76 8.76 11.67
N ILE A 105 -3.15 9.95 12.10
CA ILE A 105 -3.34 11.10 11.22
C ILE A 105 -2.12 12.00 11.38
N LEU A 106 -1.39 12.24 10.30
CA LEU A 106 -0.20 13.09 10.26
C LEU A 106 -0.57 14.57 10.45
N PRO A 107 0.38 15.45 10.83
CA PRO A 107 0.11 16.83 11.24
C PRO A 107 -0.74 17.67 10.27
N GLN A 108 -0.63 17.44 8.95
CA GLN A 108 -1.40 18.20 7.95
C GLN A 108 -2.73 17.54 7.54
N GLY A 109 -3.03 16.35 8.08
CA GLY A 109 -4.33 15.68 7.96
C GLY A 109 -4.35 14.45 7.06
N THR A 110 -3.18 13.93 6.67
CA THR A 110 -3.08 12.68 5.90
C THR A 110 -3.13 11.47 6.84
N GLY A 111 -3.99 10.49 6.55
CA GLY A 111 -4.00 9.20 7.25
C GLY A 111 -2.78 8.37 6.88
N TYR A 112 -2.18 7.68 7.83
CA TYR A 112 -0.95 6.91 7.61
C TYR A 112 -1.00 5.56 8.34
N LEU A 113 -0.49 4.52 7.70
CA LEU A 113 -0.20 3.21 8.29
C LEU A 113 1.02 2.59 7.59
N THR A 114 2.02 2.13 8.34
CA THR A 114 3.27 1.60 7.76
C THR A 114 3.06 0.31 6.97
N ASP A 115 2.26 -0.64 7.44
CA ASP A 115 1.85 -1.78 6.63
C ASP A 115 0.43 -2.24 6.99
N VAL A 116 -0.44 -2.36 5.98
CA VAL A 116 -1.82 -2.85 6.14
C VAL A 116 -1.85 -4.33 6.55
N GLY A 117 -0.78 -5.08 6.26
CA GLY A 117 -0.67 -6.51 6.47
C GLY A 117 -1.20 -7.34 5.30
N MET A 118 -1.20 -8.65 5.50
CA MET A 118 -1.68 -9.62 4.50
C MET A 118 -3.11 -10.04 4.76
N THR A 119 -3.82 -10.37 3.68
CA THR A 119 -5.00 -11.24 3.73
C THR A 119 -4.62 -12.63 3.21
N GLY A 120 -4.68 -13.65 4.07
CA GLY A 120 -4.18 -14.99 3.76
C GLY A 120 -3.94 -15.88 4.98
N PRO A 121 -3.19 -17.00 4.80
CA PRO A 121 -3.04 -18.02 5.84
C PRO A 121 -2.32 -17.53 7.10
N VAL A 122 -2.91 -17.76 8.27
CA VAL A 122 -2.36 -17.34 9.57
C VAL A 122 -1.18 -18.20 10.01
N GLN A 123 -1.32 -19.52 9.88
CA GLN A 123 -0.32 -20.49 10.30
C GLN A 123 0.74 -20.67 9.21
N SER A 124 1.43 -19.58 8.88
CA SER A 124 2.36 -19.50 7.76
C SER A 124 3.57 -18.62 8.08
N VAL A 125 4.59 -18.67 7.23
CA VAL A 125 5.64 -17.65 7.21
C VAL A 125 5.37 -16.75 6.01
N ILE A 126 4.77 -15.57 6.25
CA ILE A 126 4.50 -14.56 5.22
C ILE A 126 3.60 -15.13 4.09
N GLY A 127 2.69 -16.06 4.43
CA GLY A 127 1.77 -16.72 3.50
C GLY A 127 2.26 -18.07 2.95
N MET A 128 3.51 -18.45 3.23
CA MET A 128 4.13 -19.68 2.72
C MET A 128 4.21 -20.79 3.78
N LYS A 129 4.28 -22.05 3.35
CA LYS A 129 4.45 -23.21 4.23
C LYS A 129 5.72 -23.08 5.10
N PRO A 130 5.62 -23.11 6.44
CA PRO A 130 6.75 -22.84 7.33
C PRO A 130 7.96 -23.76 7.11
N ASN A 131 7.74 -25.06 6.91
CA ASN A 131 8.81 -26.04 6.72
C ASN A 131 9.69 -25.74 5.49
N LEU A 132 9.10 -25.29 4.37
CA LEU A 132 9.84 -24.94 3.16
C LEU A 132 10.69 -23.69 3.35
N VAL A 133 10.15 -22.68 4.04
CA VAL A 133 10.88 -21.45 4.35
C VAL A 133 12.02 -21.72 5.33
N ILE A 134 11.76 -22.48 6.41
CA ILE A 134 12.78 -22.86 7.40
C ILE A 134 13.91 -23.66 6.73
N GLN A 135 13.59 -24.64 5.87
CA GLN A 135 14.60 -25.40 5.15
C GLN A 135 15.46 -24.51 4.24
N LYS A 136 14.86 -23.53 3.56
CA LYS A 136 15.62 -22.56 2.75
C LYS A 136 16.60 -21.79 3.63
N PHE A 137 16.20 -21.32 4.80
CA PHE A 137 17.09 -20.61 5.72
C PHE A 137 18.20 -21.50 6.27
N LEU A 138 17.90 -22.75 6.65
CA LEU A 138 18.89 -23.69 7.20
C LEU A 138 19.91 -24.16 6.16
N THR A 139 19.46 -24.41 4.93
CA THR A 139 20.30 -25.05 3.90
C THR A 139 20.89 -24.06 2.89
N GLN A 140 20.33 -22.84 2.81
CA GLN A 140 20.63 -21.84 1.77
C GLN A 140 20.37 -22.33 0.33
N LEU A 141 19.75 -23.50 0.15
CA LEU A 141 19.43 -24.05 -1.16
C LEU A 141 18.11 -23.48 -1.68
N PRO A 142 17.96 -23.29 -3.01
CA PRO A 142 16.69 -22.92 -3.61
C PRO A 142 15.58 -23.92 -3.25
N LYS A 143 14.43 -23.39 -2.86
CA LYS A 143 13.21 -24.16 -2.61
C LYS A 143 12.06 -23.49 -3.35
N ARG A 144 11.20 -24.31 -3.95
CA ARG A 144 9.93 -23.83 -4.47
C ARG A 144 9.05 -23.47 -3.27
N PHE A 145 8.54 -22.24 -3.23
CA PHE A 145 7.58 -21.85 -2.21
C PHE A 145 6.20 -22.40 -2.55
N GLU A 146 5.48 -22.80 -1.51
CA GLU A 146 4.10 -23.25 -1.59
C GLU A 146 3.28 -22.44 -0.59
N VAL A 147 2.09 -22.01 -1.02
CA VAL A 147 1.14 -21.28 -0.17
C VAL A 147 0.69 -22.20 0.96
N ALA A 148 0.66 -21.67 2.18
CA ALA A 148 0.14 -22.41 3.33
C ALA A 148 -1.39 -22.60 3.23
N THR A 149 -1.90 -23.64 3.85
CA THR A 149 -3.35 -23.91 3.96
C THR A 149 -3.80 -23.69 5.40
N GLY A 150 -5.11 -23.63 5.65
CA GLY A 150 -5.70 -23.52 6.99
C GLY A 150 -6.37 -22.16 7.23
N PRO A 151 -6.56 -21.77 8.50
CA PRO A 151 -7.28 -20.55 8.86
C PRO A 151 -6.66 -19.32 8.24
N SER A 152 -7.50 -18.41 7.76
CA SER A 152 -7.08 -17.15 7.14
C SER A 152 -7.34 -15.95 8.02
N VAL A 153 -6.58 -14.89 7.79
CA VAL A 153 -6.81 -13.56 8.35
C VAL A 153 -7.06 -12.59 7.21
N LEU A 154 -7.98 -11.65 7.42
CA LEU A 154 -8.12 -10.43 6.63
C LEU A 154 -7.48 -9.29 7.42
N SER A 155 -6.52 -8.61 6.80
CA SER A 155 -5.96 -7.37 7.31
C SER A 155 -6.35 -6.22 6.37
N ALA A 156 -6.88 -5.14 6.95
CA ALA A 156 -7.31 -3.95 6.22
C ALA A 156 -7.12 -2.70 7.07
N ALA A 157 -7.24 -1.53 6.45
CA ALA A 157 -7.36 -0.24 7.14
C ALA A 157 -8.67 0.42 6.72
N VAL A 158 -9.43 0.94 7.68
CA VAL A 158 -10.64 1.71 7.46
C VAL A 158 -10.29 3.17 7.63
N VAL A 159 -10.47 3.97 6.57
CA VAL A 159 -10.12 5.39 6.54
C VAL A 159 -11.38 6.21 6.25
N ASN A 160 -11.72 7.12 7.14
CA ASN A 160 -12.82 8.06 6.95
C ASN A 160 -12.27 9.36 6.38
N LEU A 161 -12.84 9.80 5.26
CA LEU A 161 -12.41 11.00 4.54
C LEU A 161 -13.47 12.09 4.60
N ASN A 162 -13.03 13.33 4.71
CA ASN A 162 -13.88 14.49 4.43
C ASN A 162 -13.69 14.91 2.96
N TYR A 163 -14.69 14.64 2.12
CA TYR A 163 -14.64 14.91 0.67
C TYR A 163 -14.41 16.39 0.31
N SER A 164 -14.94 17.33 1.11
CA SER A 164 -14.76 18.76 0.85
C SER A 164 -13.32 19.22 1.04
N THR A 165 -12.59 18.62 1.99
CA THR A 165 -11.22 19.02 2.32
C THR A 165 -10.16 18.11 1.70
N GLY A 166 -10.48 16.84 1.47
CA GLY A 166 -9.56 15.76 1.11
C GLY A 166 -8.84 15.13 2.31
N LYS A 167 -9.12 15.57 3.55
CA LYS A 167 -8.41 15.13 4.76
C LYS A 167 -9.01 13.87 5.37
N THR A 168 -8.15 13.10 6.05
CA THR A 168 -8.58 11.97 6.89
C THR A 168 -9.11 12.49 8.21
N THR A 169 -10.29 12.01 8.62
CA THR A 169 -10.90 12.32 9.93
C THR A 169 -10.73 11.19 10.93
N HIS A 170 -10.58 9.96 10.45
CA HIS A 170 -10.33 8.79 11.28
C HIS A 170 -9.61 7.70 10.47
N ILE A 171 -8.73 6.96 11.13
CA ILE A 171 -8.12 5.75 10.59
C ILE A 171 -8.09 4.69 11.69
N THR A 172 -8.45 3.46 11.34
CA THR A 172 -8.36 2.32 12.24
C THR A 172 -7.96 1.07 11.47
N ARG A 173 -7.11 0.23 12.05
CA ARG A 173 -6.77 -1.08 11.48
C ARG A 173 -7.88 -2.09 11.75
N LEU A 174 -8.15 -2.93 10.78
CA LEU A 174 -9.06 -4.06 10.86
C LEU A 174 -8.27 -5.34 10.70
N ARG A 175 -8.53 -6.30 11.60
CA ARG A 175 -7.95 -7.63 11.54
C ARG A 175 -8.99 -8.66 11.94
N VAL A 176 -9.41 -9.49 10.99
CA VAL A 176 -10.51 -10.46 11.15
C VAL A 176 -9.97 -11.85 10.88
N PHE A 177 -10.19 -12.77 11.81
CA PHE A 177 -9.83 -14.19 11.65
C PHE A 177 -11.06 -14.97 11.22
N GLU A 178 -10.86 -15.93 10.34
CA GLU A 178 -11.84 -16.99 10.03
C GLU A 178 -12.10 -17.89 11.24
#